data_AF-A0AA92U4A2-F1
#
_entry.id   AF-A0AA92U4A2-F1
#
_cell.length_a   1.000
_cell.length_b   1.000
_cell.length_c   1.000
_cell.angle_alpha   90.00
_cell.angle_beta   90.00
_cell.angle_gamma   90.00
#
_symmetry.space_group_name_H-M   'P 1'
#
loop_
_entity.id
_entity.type
_entity.pdbx_description
1 polymer ?
#
loop_
_entity_poly.entity_id
_entity_poly.type
_entity_poly.pdbx_seq_one_letter_code
_entity_poly.pdbx_strand_id
1 'polypeptide(L)'
;MSYAQGVEQSAESVWIAYQADPNKMYTFIDAITNSDSPKDFIPYVQRFVNENIKRGVDWDVLYDELKETILPKDPDVATYFGVSLAQNTESYSNMIKALDVLPKTHTFDNDFIEDAVIYPDGRIVIVINGDESKLKYGRHIYTLFEKNKEPNIISQFKTNHQVLLYQPEGNSMLGIFKYAGTKDDYSFTPKTAKENDKLELYVGIYLNKNGEKVGEKCIQYNSFAQAYNAEVKAGQIAEKNIKNAARNKHAQMEKVLVQKYGRKAFDAMEDFRPYIGMPEGIVREYKLVMKDVNFIAYGFVRVESGYKVYLPTRLFAMTASYINARFPRAIYTKNGKVAAIKW
;
A
#
# COMPACT_ATOMS: atom_id res chain seq x y z
N MET A 1 8.54 -71.31 10.10
CA MET A 1 7.28 -70.72 10.57
C MET A 1 7.52 -69.26 10.91
N SER A 2 6.76 -68.37 10.25
CA SER A 2 6.40 -67.01 10.68
C SER A 2 7.52 -65.97 10.85
N TYR A 3 7.79 -65.24 9.77
CA TYR A 3 8.19 -63.84 9.85
C TYR A 3 7.04 -63.08 10.54
N ALA A 4 7.29 -62.51 11.71
CA ALA A 4 6.35 -61.59 12.33
C ALA A 4 6.29 -60.32 11.46
N GLN A 5 5.26 -60.21 10.64
CA GLN A 5 4.83 -58.94 10.07
C GLN A 5 4.55 -58.01 11.24
N GLY A 6 5.41 -57.00 11.42
CA GLY A 6 5.08 -55.87 12.28
C GLY A 6 3.79 -55.25 11.73
N VAL A 7 2.81 -55.03 12.59
CA VAL A 7 1.57 -54.35 12.21
C VAL A 7 1.95 -52.97 11.69
N GLU A 8 1.78 -52.75 10.40
CA GLU A 8 2.01 -51.46 9.77
C GLU A 8 1.09 -50.43 10.44
N GLN A 9 1.67 -49.46 11.14
CA GLN A 9 0.90 -48.40 11.79
C GLN A 9 0.41 -47.44 10.70
N SER A 10 -0.89 -47.21 10.62
CA SER A 10 -1.44 -46.23 9.69
C SER A 10 -0.95 -44.82 10.04
N ALA A 11 -0.81 -43.95 9.04
CA ALA A 11 -0.38 -42.56 9.26
C ALA A 11 -1.26 -41.81 10.28
N GLU A 12 -2.58 -42.08 10.28
CA GLU A 12 -3.51 -41.55 11.29
C GLU A 12 -3.17 -42.02 12.70
N SER A 13 -2.87 -43.30 12.89
CA SER A 13 -2.51 -43.85 14.21
C SER A 13 -1.20 -43.26 14.73
N VAL A 14 -0.22 -43.06 13.85
CA VAL A 14 1.05 -42.41 14.18
C VAL A 14 0.83 -40.95 14.55
N TRP A 15 0.00 -40.23 13.79
CA TRP A 15 -0.36 -38.85 14.10
C TRP A 15 -1.04 -38.72 15.48
N ILE A 16 -2.03 -39.56 15.79
CA ILE A 16 -2.69 -39.57 17.10
C ILE A 16 -1.68 -39.86 18.22
N ALA A 17 -0.76 -40.80 18.01
CA ALA A 17 0.28 -41.12 18.99
C ALA A 17 1.25 -39.95 19.22
N TYR A 18 1.64 -39.23 18.15
CA TYR A 18 2.44 -38.02 18.24
C TYR A 18 1.71 -36.91 19.01
N GLN A 19 0.42 -36.71 18.76
CA GLN A 19 -0.38 -35.71 19.48
C GLN A 19 -0.49 -36.04 20.97
N ALA A 20 -0.56 -37.32 21.34
CA ALA A 20 -0.64 -37.77 22.73
C ALA A 20 0.68 -37.60 23.50
N ASP A 21 1.83 -37.69 22.81
CA ASP A 21 3.15 -37.46 23.40
C ASP A 21 4.06 -36.69 22.42
N PRO A 22 4.01 -35.35 22.43
CA PRO A 22 4.77 -34.50 21.51
C PRO A 22 6.30 -34.62 21.60
N ASN A 23 6.84 -35.26 22.64
CA ASN A 23 8.28 -35.56 22.71
C ASN A 23 8.71 -36.61 21.68
N LYS A 24 7.75 -37.27 21.03
CA LYS A 24 7.94 -38.29 19.99
C LYS A 24 8.05 -37.71 18.57
N MET A 25 8.61 -36.51 18.42
CA MET A 25 8.90 -35.91 17.12
C MET A 25 9.62 -36.90 16.19
N TYR A 26 10.71 -37.52 16.68
CA TYR A 26 11.47 -38.51 15.92
C TYR A 26 10.66 -39.76 15.58
N THR A 27 9.73 -40.19 16.43
CA THR A 27 8.85 -41.32 16.11
C THR A 27 7.95 -41.03 14.91
N PHE A 28 7.46 -39.79 14.76
CA PHE A 28 6.68 -39.41 13.59
C PHE A 28 7.54 -39.37 12.32
N ILE A 29 8.76 -38.83 12.41
CA ILE A 29 9.72 -38.79 11.30
C ILE A 29 10.15 -40.21 10.90
N ASP A 30 10.50 -41.06 11.86
CA ASP A 30 10.87 -42.46 11.65
C ASP A 30 9.73 -43.24 10.98
N ALA A 31 8.48 -42.97 11.34
CA ALA A 31 7.33 -43.61 10.73
C ALA A 31 7.19 -43.25 9.25
N ILE A 32 7.44 -41.99 8.86
CA ILE A 32 7.47 -41.58 7.45
C ILE A 32 8.60 -42.32 6.71
N THR A 33 9.80 -42.32 7.29
CA THR A 33 11.00 -42.88 6.67
C THR A 33 10.90 -44.39 6.45
N ASN A 34 10.29 -45.09 7.40
CA ASN A 34 10.14 -46.55 7.36
C ASN A 34 8.84 -47.02 6.70
N SER A 35 7.92 -46.12 6.34
CA SER A 35 6.67 -46.49 5.68
C SER A 35 6.88 -46.93 4.23
N ASP A 36 6.16 -47.96 3.80
CA ASP A 36 6.06 -48.34 2.39
C ASP A 36 5.13 -47.37 1.60
N SER A 37 4.32 -46.58 2.31
CA SER A 37 3.41 -45.56 1.74
C SER A 37 3.56 -44.18 2.42
N PRO A 38 4.71 -43.48 2.26
CA PRO A 38 4.96 -42.19 2.93
C PRO A 38 3.92 -41.11 2.62
N LYS A 39 3.29 -41.16 1.46
CA LYS A 39 2.28 -40.20 1.02
C LYS A 39 1.04 -40.18 1.92
N ASP A 40 0.76 -41.25 2.66
CA ASP A 40 -0.36 -41.29 3.61
C ASP A 40 -0.18 -40.29 4.77
N PHE A 41 1.05 -39.80 5.00
CA PHE A 41 1.36 -38.83 6.03
C PHE A 41 1.09 -37.38 5.63
N ILE A 42 0.94 -37.10 4.33
CA ILE A 42 0.73 -35.75 3.77
C ILE A 42 -0.31 -34.91 4.53
N PRO A 43 -1.51 -35.42 4.87
CA PRO A 43 -2.54 -34.63 5.56
C PRO A 43 -2.13 -34.12 6.95
N TYR A 44 -1.06 -34.68 7.52
CA TYR A 44 -0.58 -34.39 8.87
C TYR A 44 0.69 -33.54 8.89
N VAL A 45 1.44 -33.47 7.78
CA VAL A 45 2.77 -32.83 7.74
C VAL A 45 2.74 -31.36 8.12
N GLN A 46 1.82 -30.57 7.53
CA GLN A 46 1.74 -29.13 7.83
C GLN A 46 1.46 -28.91 9.32
N ARG A 47 0.54 -29.69 9.90
CA ARG A 47 0.20 -29.60 11.33
C ARG A 47 1.38 -30.03 12.20
N PHE A 48 2.07 -31.10 11.84
CA PHE A 48 3.28 -31.57 12.52
C PHE A 48 4.35 -30.48 12.59
N VAL A 49 4.70 -29.87 11.45
CA VAL A 49 5.71 -28.79 11.41
C VAL A 49 5.27 -27.59 12.26
N ASN A 50 4.03 -27.13 12.07
CA ASN A 50 3.47 -26.00 12.81
C ASN A 50 3.51 -26.23 14.33
N GLU A 51 3.15 -27.42 14.79
CA GLU A 51 3.11 -27.74 16.21
C GLU A 51 4.51 -27.82 16.83
N ASN A 52 5.50 -28.42 16.15
CA ASN A 52 6.87 -28.48 16.64
C ASN A 52 7.50 -27.07 16.79
N ILE A 53 7.33 -26.20 15.79
CA ILE A 53 7.81 -24.82 15.87
C ILE A 53 7.14 -24.07 17.02
N LYS A 54 5.81 -24.19 17.18
CA LYS A 54 5.07 -23.56 18.30
C LYS A 54 5.54 -24.03 19.68
N ARG A 55 6.06 -25.25 19.77
CA ARG A 55 6.62 -25.84 21.00
C ARG A 55 8.08 -25.44 21.25
N GLY A 56 8.71 -24.71 20.33
CA GLY A 56 10.08 -24.23 20.46
C GLY A 56 11.15 -25.19 19.93
N VAL A 57 10.77 -26.19 19.11
CA VAL A 57 11.75 -26.95 18.34
C VAL A 57 12.46 -26.01 17.39
N ASP A 58 13.79 -26.09 17.34
CA ASP A 58 14.61 -25.25 16.47
C ASP A 58 14.26 -25.53 15.01
N TRP A 59 14.10 -24.46 14.23
CA TRP A 59 13.82 -24.54 12.81
C TRP A 59 14.93 -25.27 12.06
N ASP A 60 16.21 -25.05 12.43
CA ASP A 60 17.33 -25.71 11.77
C ASP A 60 17.34 -27.23 12.01
N VAL A 61 16.85 -27.70 13.17
CA VAL A 61 16.70 -29.14 13.44
C VAL A 61 15.68 -29.76 12.49
N LEU A 62 14.51 -29.14 12.31
CA LEU A 62 13.50 -29.65 11.38
C LEU A 62 13.95 -29.53 9.91
N TYR A 63 14.74 -28.51 9.59
CA TYR A 63 15.34 -28.34 8.26
C TYR A 63 16.37 -29.45 7.94
N ASP A 64 17.18 -29.83 8.92
CA ASP A 64 18.12 -30.95 8.75
C ASP A 64 17.37 -32.27 8.56
N GLU A 65 16.30 -32.52 9.33
CA GLU A 65 15.43 -33.69 9.12
C GLU A 65 14.74 -33.70 7.75
N LEU A 66 14.28 -32.54 7.27
CA LEU A 66 13.79 -32.40 5.90
C LEU A 66 14.84 -32.88 4.90
N LYS A 67 16.07 -32.36 5.01
CA LYS A 67 17.13 -32.56 4.01
C LYS A 67 17.72 -33.97 4.06
N GLU A 68 17.89 -34.52 5.24
CA GLU A 68 18.67 -35.74 5.48
C GLU A 68 17.79 -36.99 5.59
N THR A 69 16.54 -36.82 6.03
CA THR A 69 15.65 -37.95 6.34
C THR A 69 14.44 -37.98 5.41
N ILE A 70 13.69 -36.89 5.29
CA ILE A 70 12.41 -36.86 4.57
C ILE A 70 12.60 -36.78 3.05
N LEU A 71 13.47 -35.86 2.59
CA LEU A 71 13.72 -35.61 1.17
C LEU A 71 14.21 -36.86 0.41
N PRO A 72 15.16 -37.66 0.94
CA PRO A 72 15.58 -38.90 0.28
C PRO A 72 14.47 -39.96 0.22
N LYS A 73 13.45 -39.87 1.08
CA LYS A 73 12.39 -40.87 1.19
C LYS A 73 11.27 -40.66 0.17
N ASP A 74 10.65 -39.49 0.18
CA ASP A 74 9.55 -39.18 -0.74
C ASP A 74 9.50 -37.68 -1.06
N PRO A 75 9.58 -37.30 -2.34
CA PRO A 75 9.65 -35.90 -2.72
C PRO A 75 8.34 -35.13 -2.51
N ASP A 76 7.18 -35.78 -2.51
CA ASP A 76 5.90 -35.12 -2.28
C ASP A 76 5.75 -34.78 -0.80
N VAL A 77 6.09 -35.73 0.08
CA VAL A 77 6.12 -35.51 1.54
C VAL A 77 7.12 -34.41 1.90
N ALA A 78 8.32 -34.44 1.30
CA ALA A 78 9.33 -33.41 1.48
C ALA A 78 8.85 -32.03 1.03
N THR A 79 8.10 -31.98 -0.08
CA THR A 79 7.51 -30.73 -0.58
C THR A 79 6.56 -30.12 0.45
N TYR A 80 5.64 -30.89 1.04
CA TYR A 80 4.80 -30.38 2.12
C TYR A 80 5.59 -29.91 3.33
N PHE A 81 6.58 -30.70 3.73
CA PHE A 81 7.37 -30.42 4.91
C PHE A 81 8.16 -29.13 4.73
N GLY A 82 8.83 -28.96 3.59
CA GLY A 82 9.62 -27.77 3.28
C GLY A 82 8.78 -26.51 3.07
N VAL A 83 7.63 -26.58 2.38
CA VAL A 83 6.75 -25.41 2.27
C VAL A 83 6.16 -25.05 3.63
N SER A 84 5.80 -26.03 4.45
CA SER A 84 5.35 -25.77 5.83
C SER A 84 6.46 -25.14 6.68
N LEU A 85 7.72 -25.59 6.54
CA LEU A 85 8.86 -24.96 7.21
C LEU A 85 9.08 -23.53 6.75
N ALA A 86 8.94 -23.26 5.45
CA ALA A 86 9.05 -21.91 4.90
C ALA A 86 7.94 -21.00 5.43
N GLN A 87 6.74 -21.51 5.70
CA GLN A 87 5.66 -20.72 6.31
C GLN A 87 5.90 -20.38 7.79
N ASN A 88 6.77 -21.11 8.48
CA ASN A 88 6.98 -21.01 9.93
C ASN A 88 8.35 -20.44 10.33
N THR A 89 9.00 -19.71 9.43
CA THR A 89 10.30 -19.10 9.72
C THR A 89 10.22 -17.57 9.76
N GLU A 90 11.10 -16.96 10.54
CA GLU A 90 11.08 -15.52 10.79
C GLU A 90 11.83 -14.70 9.73
N SER A 91 12.53 -15.35 8.80
CA SER A 91 13.39 -14.69 7.82
C SER A 91 13.20 -15.22 6.39
N TYR A 92 13.19 -14.32 5.41
CA TYR A 92 13.08 -14.70 4.00
C TYR A 92 14.25 -15.57 3.51
N SER A 93 15.43 -15.43 4.14
CA SER A 93 16.57 -16.29 3.85
C SER A 93 16.25 -17.75 4.17
N ASN A 94 15.71 -18.02 5.36
CA ASN A 94 15.29 -19.37 5.75
C ASN A 94 14.09 -19.87 4.94
N MET A 95 13.17 -18.98 4.54
CA MET A 95 12.09 -19.36 3.63
C MET A 95 12.67 -19.89 2.32
N ILE A 96 13.54 -19.12 1.68
CA ILE A 96 14.17 -19.53 0.42
C ILE A 96 15.04 -20.77 0.62
N LYS A 97 15.78 -20.87 1.72
CA LYS A 97 16.60 -22.04 2.08
C LYS A 97 15.77 -23.33 2.13
N ALA A 98 14.60 -23.32 2.78
CA ALA A 98 13.71 -24.49 2.81
C ALA A 98 13.08 -24.82 1.46
N LEU A 99 12.84 -23.83 0.61
CA LEU A 99 12.26 -24.05 -0.72
C LEU A 99 13.30 -24.49 -1.76
N ASP A 100 14.55 -24.03 -1.66
CA ASP A 100 15.61 -24.28 -2.66
C ASP A 100 16.14 -25.72 -2.63
N VAL A 101 15.96 -26.43 -1.51
CA VAL A 101 16.26 -27.87 -1.41
C VAL A 101 15.18 -28.76 -2.00
N LEU A 102 13.99 -28.21 -2.26
CA LEU A 102 12.87 -28.99 -2.77
C LEU A 102 13.08 -29.36 -4.24
N PRO A 103 12.57 -30.52 -4.66
CA PRO A 103 12.78 -30.95 -6.02
C PRO A 103 11.92 -30.11 -6.99
N LYS A 104 12.49 -29.74 -8.14
CA LYS A 104 12.00 -28.63 -9.00
C LYS A 104 10.77 -28.94 -9.85
N THR A 105 10.36 -30.20 -9.95
CA THR A 105 9.26 -30.62 -10.84
C THR A 105 8.40 -31.64 -10.13
N HIS A 106 7.24 -31.22 -9.62
CA HIS A 106 6.31 -32.10 -8.90
C HIS A 106 4.91 -31.92 -9.46
N THR A 107 4.20 -33.04 -9.62
CA THR A 107 2.76 -33.06 -9.86
C THR A 107 2.12 -33.41 -8.54
N PHE A 108 1.51 -32.42 -7.91
CA PHE A 108 1.18 -32.50 -6.50
C PHE A 108 -0.15 -31.77 -6.21
N ASP A 109 -0.92 -32.28 -5.25
CA ASP A 109 -2.27 -31.84 -4.91
C ASP A 109 -2.28 -30.81 -3.77
N ASN A 110 -2.51 -29.54 -4.11
CA ASN A 110 -2.50 -28.40 -3.18
C ASN A 110 -3.64 -28.38 -2.13
N ASP A 111 -4.31 -29.50 -1.85
CA ASP A 111 -5.48 -29.59 -0.97
C ASP A 111 -5.14 -29.59 0.52
N PHE A 112 -3.92 -29.96 0.90
CA PHE A 112 -3.49 -30.06 2.31
C PHE A 112 -2.48 -28.98 2.75
N ILE A 113 -2.23 -27.97 1.92
CA ILE A 113 -1.37 -26.84 2.30
C ILE A 113 -2.14 -25.52 2.19
N GLU A 114 -2.44 -24.92 3.34
CA GLU A 114 -3.09 -23.62 3.40
C GLU A 114 -2.10 -22.53 2.97
N ASP A 115 -2.59 -21.47 2.32
CA ASP A 115 -1.82 -20.25 2.02
C ASP A 115 -0.55 -20.46 1.17
N ALA A 116 -0.52 -21.51 0.36
CA ALA A 116 0.52 -21.72 -0.64
C ALA A 116 -0.03 -22.31 -1.96
N VAL A 117 0.71 -22.10 -3.04
CA VAL A 117 0.46 -22.69 -4.36
C VAL A 117 1.78 -23.16 -4.95
N ILE A 118 1.82 -24.42 -5.36
CA ILE A 118 2.99 -25.03 -6.01
C ILE A 118 2.67 -25.21 -7.50
N TYR A 119 3.53 -24.67 -8.35
CA TYR A 119 3.41 -24.80 -9.80
C TYR A 119 4.21 -26.01 -10.32
N PRO A 120 3.82 -26.59 -11.47
CA PRO A 120 4.52 -27.74 -12.06
C PRO A 120 5.99 -27.49 -12.42
N ASP A 121 6.37 -26.22 -12.61
CA ASP A 121 7.74 -25.79 -12.91
C ASP A 121 8.60 -25.51 -11.66
N GLY A 122 8.08 -25.85 -10.47
CA GLY A 122 8.78 -25.71 -9.19
C GLY A 122 8.69 -24.32 -8.58
N ARG A 123 8.05 -23.35 -9.24
CA ARG A 123 7.71 -22.08 -8.59
C ARG A 123 6.74 -22.33 -7.44
N ILE A 124 6.96 -21.64 -6.34
CA ILE A 124 6.13 -21.76 -5.13
C ILE A 124 5.70 -20.38 -4.69
N VAL A 125 4.39 -20.24 -4.47
CA VAL A 125 3.78 -19.03 -3.95
C VAL A 125 3.40 -19.28 -2.50
N ILE A 126 3.80 -18.40 -1.59
CA ILE A 126 3.42 -18.44 -0.18
C ILE A 126 2.79 -17.11 0.19
N VAL A 127 1.59 -17.15 0.76
CA VAL A 127 0.95 -15.96 1.35
C VAL A 127 1.60 -15.69 2.69
N ILE A 128 2.06 -14.45 2.85
CA ILE A 128 2.63 -13.97 4.10
C ILE A 128 1.47 -13.42 4.94
N ASN A 129 0.91 -14.26 5.80
CA ASN A 129 -0.09 -13.83 6.77
C ASN A 129 0.56 -12.93 7.83
N GLY A 130 0.05 -11.71 7.93
CA GLY A 130 0.66 -10.56 8.64
C GLY A 130 0.62 -10.63 10.16
N ASP A 131 1.10 -11.72 10.76
CA ASP A 131 1.52 -11.66 12.16
C ASP A 131 2.85 -10.90 12.24
N GLU A 132 2.74 -9.57 12.38
CA GLU A 132 3.86 -8.62 12.45
C GLU A 132 4.92 -8.98 13.51
N SER A 133 4.56 -9.83 14.49
CA SER A 133 5.44 -10.23 15.60
C SER A 133 6.40 -11.37 15.27
N LYS A 134 6.16 -12.14 14.20
CA LYS A 134 6.88 -13.38 13.89
C LYS A 134 7.82 -13.29 12.70
N LEU A 135 7.83 -12.18 11.97
CA LEU A 135 8.69 -12.01 10.82
C LEU A 135 9.57 -10.81 11.08
N LYS A 136 10.87 -11.04 11.28
CA LYS A 136 11.87 -9.98 11.46
C LYS A 136 11.85 -8.94 10.31
N TYR A 137 11.31 -9.35 9.15
CA TYR A 137 11.14 -8.56 7.93
C TYR A 137 9.71 -8.63 7.32
N GLY A 138 8.75 -9.24 8.00
CA GLY A 138 7.35 -9.37 7.55
C GLY A 138 6.62 -8.11 7.89
N ARG A 139 6.89 -7.14 7.04
CA ARG A 139 6.56 -5.78 7.25
C ARG A 139 5.70 -5.45 6.04
N HIS A 140 4.41 -5.15 6.28
CA HIS A 140 3.45 -4.82 5.22
C HIS A 140 4.10 -3.91 4.18
N ILE A 141 3.72 -4.03 2.91
CA ILE A 141 4.46 -3.42 1.80
C ILE A 141 4.81 -1.92 1.97
N TYR A 142 3.97 -1.15 2.64
CA TYR A 142 4.21 0.27 2.94
C TYR A 142 5.46 0.51 3.80
N THR A 143 5.89 -0.47 4.57
CA THR A 143 7.08 -0.40 5.41
C THR A 143 8.38 -0.75 4.67
N LEU A 144 8.28 -1.26 3.44
CA LEU A 144 9.44 -1.38 2.53
C LEU A 144 9.89 0.00 2.04
N PHE A 145 9.02 1.01 2.18
CA PHE A 145 9.36 2.41 1.95
C PHE A 145 9.99 3.02 3.20
N GLU A 146 10.91 3.96 3.01
CA GLU A 146 11.37 4.78 4.13
C GLU A 146 10.17 5.52 4.73
N LYS A 147 10.10 5.58 6.07
CA LYS A 147 8.95 6.12 6.84
C LYS A 147 8.43 7.49 6.37
N ASN A 148 9.29 8.32 5.76
CA ASN A 148 8.96 9.67 5.29
C ASN A 148 8.91 9.79 3.75
N LYS A 149 9.02 8.69 3.02
CA LYS A 149 9.05 8.64 1.55
C LYS A 149 8.02 7.66 0.99
N GLU A 150 6.93 7.42 1.72
CA GLU A 150 5.81 6.62 1.24
C GLU A 150 4.98 7.43 0.24
N PRO A 151 4.87 7.01 -1.04
CA PRO A 151 4.00 7.65 -2.01
C PRO A 151 2.51 7.46 -1.65
N ASN A 152 1.63 8.45 -1.82
CA ASN A 152 0.19 8.25 -1.57
C ASN A 152 -0.41 7.16 -2.48
N ILE A 153 0.19 6.94 -3.65
CA ILE A 153 -0.25 5.92 -4.63
C ILE A 153 -0.16 4.48 -4.10
N ILE A 154 0.59 4.23 -3.01
CA ILE A 154 0.67 2.90 -2.41
C ILE A 154 -0.30 2.66 -1.25
N SER A 155 -1.03 3.70 -0.81
CA SER A 155 -2.00 3.60 0.28
C SER A 155 -3.07 2.53 0.04
N GLN A 156 -3.48 2.34 -1.21
CA GLN A 156 -4.45 1.33 -1.63
C GLN A 156 -3.98 -0.13 -1.41
N PHE A 157 -2.67 -0.36 -1.26
CA PHE A 157 -2.12 -1.71 -1.05
C PHE A 157 -1.89 -2.05 0.42
N LYS A 158 -2.19 -1.14 1.35
CA LYS A 158 -1.99 -1.35 2.80
C LYS A 158 -2.77 -2.55 3.34
N THR A 159 -3.88 -2.90 2.70
CA THR A 159 -4.77 -3.98 3.09
C THR A 159 -4.60 -5.25 2.24
N ASN A 160 -3.67 -5.27 1.28
CA ASN A 160 -3.48 -6.41 0.40
C ASN A 160 -2.59 -7.48 1.04
N HIS A 161 -2.84 -8.75 0.69
CA HIS A 161 -1.98 -9.86 1.06
C HIS A 161 -0.60 -9.73 0.42
N GLN A 162 0.44 -9.83 1.24
CA GLN A 162 1.81 -9.93 0.75
C GLN A 162 2.11 -11.38 0.42
N VAL A 163 2.90 -11.58 -0.63
CA VAL A 163 3.21 -12.89 -1.17
C VAL A 163 4.70 -13.01 -1.42
N LEU A 164 5.26 -14.18 -1.12
CA LEU A 164 6.55 -14.62 -1.64
C LEU A 164 6.30 -15.55 -2.83
N LEU A 165 6.82 -15.19 -3.99
CA LEU A 165 6.94 -16.07 -5.15
C LEU A 165 8.40 -16.52 -5.24
N TYR A 166 8.65 -17.75 -4.80
CA TYR A 166 9.90 -18.45 -5.00
C TYR A 166 10.04 -18.89 -6.45
N GLN A 167 11.24 -18.67 -7.01
CA GLN A 167 11.59 -19.08 -8.36
C GLN A 167 12.84 -19.97 -8.30
N PRO A 168 12.77 -21.24 -8.77
CA PRO A 168 13.93 -22.14 -8.80
C PRO A 168 15.10 -21.57 -9.61
N GLU A 169 14.74 -20.89 -10.71
CA GLU A 169 15.65 -20.22 -11.62
C GLU A 169 15.43 -18.70 -11.52
N GLY A 170 16.45 -17.98 -11.06
CA GLY A 170 16.43 -16.52 -10.93
C GLY A 170 16.14 -16.03 -9.51
N ASN A 171 15.68 -14.77 -9.42
CA ASN A 171 15.43 -14.10 -8.15
C ASN A 171 14.00 -14.34 -7.69
N SER A 172 13.80 -14.69 -6.42
CA SER A 172 12.47 -14.73 -5.81
C SER A 172 11.89 -13.33 -5.71
N MET A 173 10.56 -13.22 -5.64
CA MET A 173 9.85 -11.95 -5.59
C MET A 173 8.99 -11.88 -4.33
N LEU A 174 9.07 -10.78 -3.60
CA LEU A 174 8.29 -10.55 -2.38
C LEU A 174 7.51 -9.25 -2.52
N GLY A 175 6.18 -9.30 -2.38
CA GLY A 175 5.35 -8.10 -2.41
C GLY A 175 3.91 -8.34 -2.83
N ILE A 176 3.32 -7.35 -3.47
CA ILE A 176 1.99 -7.42 -4.09
C ILE A 176 2.15 -7.76 -5.56
N PHE A 177 1.36 -8.73 -6.00
CA PHE A 177 1.35 -9.20 -7.38
C PHE A 177 0.09 -8.75 -8.11
N LYS A 178 0.21 -8.71 -9.43
CA LYS A 178 -0.92 -8.63 -10.34
C LYS A 178 -0.84 -9.77 -11.35
N TYR A 179 -1.97 -10.10 -11.97
CA TYR A 179 -1.97 -11.03 -13.10
C TYR A 179 -1.44 -10.35 -14.36
N ALA A 180 -0.60 -11.06 -15.11
CA ALA A 180 -0.02 -10.55 -16.35
C ALA A 180 -1.11 -10.12 -17.34
N GLY A 181 -0.90 -8.99 -17.99
CA GLY A 181 -1.88 -8.41 -18.93
C GLY A 181 -3.10 -7.75 -18.30
N THR A 182 -3.23 -7.76 -16.96
CA THR A 182 -4.27 -7.00 -16.26
C THR A 182 -3.77 -5.62 -15.85
N LYS A 183 -4.69 -4.65 -15.84
CA LYS A 183 -4.39 -3.26 -15.48
C LYS A 183 -4.43 -3.05 -13.98
N ASP A 184 -5.46 -3.58 -13.32
CA ASP A 184 -5.76 -3.32 -11.91
C ASP A 184 -6.24 -4.56 -11.13
N ASP A 185 -5.90 -5.76 -11.60
CA ASP A 185 -6.27 -6.99 -10.89
C ASP A 185 -5.15 -7.44 -9.94
N TYR A 186 -5.30 -7.02 -8.69
CA TYR A 186 -4.43 -7.36 -7.56
C TYR A 186 -5.14 -8.33 -6.58
N SER A 187 -6.22 -8.99 -7.03
CA SER A 187 -7.08 -9.86 -6.21
C SER A 187 -6.42 -11.22 -5.93
N PHE A 188 -5.18 -11.18 -5.44
CA PHE A 188 -4.46 -12.39 -5.09
C PHE A 188 -5.20 -13.15 -3.99
N THR A 189 -5.52 -14.41 -4.29
CA THR A 189 -5.89 -15.44 -3.34
C THR A 189 -5.18 -16.74 -3.74
N PRO A 190 -4.93 -17.68 -2.81
CA PRO A 190 -4.41 -19.00 -3.17
C PRO A 190 -5.25 -19.66 -4.27
N LYS A 191 -6.58 -19.50 -4.24
CA LYS A 191 -7.49 -20.02 -5.26
C LYS A 191 -7.22 -19.43 -6.65
N THR A 192 -7.17 -18.11 -6.77
CA THR A 192 -6.96 -17.44 -8.07
C THR A 192 -5.53 -17.64 -8.58
N ALA A 193 -4.55 -17.85 -7.70
CA ALA A 193 -3.18 -18.20 -8.07
C ALA A 193 -3.05 -19.64 -8.62
N LYS A 194 -3.84 -20.60 -8.12
CA LYS A 194 -3.94 -21.94 -8.73
C LYS A 194 -4.44 -21.88 -10.18
N GLU A 195 -5.33 -20.93 -10.49
CA GLU A 195 -5.96 -20.77 -11.80
C GLU A 195 -5.11 -19.93 -12.79
N ASN A 196 -4.12 -19.17 -12.32
CA ASN A 196 -3.31 -18.28 -13.15
C ASN A 196 -1.87 -18.15 -12.62
N ASP A 197 -0.94 -18.77 -13.35
CA ASP A 197 0.47 -18.83 -13.01
C ASP A 197 1.30 -17.62 -13.48
N LYS A 198 0.68 -16.69 -14.22
CA LYS A 198 1.36 -15.51 -14.76
C LYS A 198 1.27 -14.34 -13.79
N LEU A 199 1.98 -14.47 -12.67
CA LEU A 199 2.08 -13.44 -11.66
C LEU A 199 3.22 -12.47 -11.98
N GLU A 200 2.93 -11.17 -11.97
CA GLU A 200 3.92 -10.10 -12.10
C GLU A 200 4.05 -9.34 -10.78
N LEU A 201 5.29 -9.14 -10.31
CA LEU A 201 5.53 -8.24 -9.18
C LEU A 201 5.06 -6.84 -9.55
N TYR A 202 4.12 -6.32 -8.77
CA TYR A 202 3.56 -5.00 -8.97
C TYR A 202 4.22 -3.99 -8.05
N VAL A 203 4.28 -4.30 -6.76
CA VAL A 203 5.04 -3.51 -5.78
C VAL A 203 5.80 -4.49 -4.91
N GLY A 204 7.09 -4.26 -4.64
CA GLY A 204 7.87 -5.09 -3.73
C GLY A 204 9.35 -5.18 -4.07
N ILE A 205 9.99 -6.28 -3.67
CA ILE A 205 11.43 -6.50 -3.81
C ILE A 205 11.76 -7.82 -4.50
N TYR A 206 12.93 -7.86 -5.10
CA TYR A 206 13.56 -9.08 -5.61
C TYR A 206 14.59 -9.58 -4.61
N LEU A 207 14.59 -10.89 -4.37
CA LEU A 207 15.46 -11.59 -3.43
C LEU A 207 16.33 -12.59 -4.20
N ASN A 208 17.62 -12.63 -3.92
CA ASN A 208 18.50 -13.69 -4.44
C ASN A 208 18.28 -15.01 -3.67
N LYS A 209 19.05 -16.04 -4.02
CA LYS A 209 18.99 -17.36 -3.35
C LYS A 209 19.32 -17.36 -1.87
N ASN A 210 20.01 -16.32 -1.38
CA ASN A 210 20.32 -16.14 0.04
C ASN A 210 19.22 -15.38 0.79
N GLY A 211 18.14 -14.94 0.12
CA GLY A 211 17.12 -14.07 0.70
C GLY A 211 17.56 -12.61 0.86
N GLU A 212 18.62 -12.19 0.15
CA GLU A 212 19.10 -10.82 0.17
C GLU A 212 18.43 -10.01 -0.93
N LYS A 213 18.09 -8.75 -0.62
CA LYS A 213 17.50 -7.83 -1.59
C LYS A 213 18.49 -7.48 -2.70
N VAL A 214 18.11 -7.75 -3.94
CA VAL A 214 18.89 -7.43 -5.15
C VAL A 214 18.19 -6.45 -6.09
N GLY A 215 16.92 -6.13 -5.83
CA GLY A 215 16.16 -5.18 -6.62
C GLY A 215 14.83 -4.82 -5.98
N GLU A 216 14.11 -3.91 -6.61
CA GLU A 216 12.79 -3.46 -6.20
C GLU A 216 11.95 -3.02 -7.38
N LYS A 217 10.63 -2.94 -7.17
CA LYS A 217 9.67 -2.46 -8.16
C LYS A 217 8.50 -1.78 -7.48
N CYS A 218 7.99 -0.72 -8.08
CA CYS A 218 6.84 0.01 -7.60
C CYS A 218 5.95 0.44 -8.76
N ILE A 219 4.87 -0.31 -8.98
CA ILE A 219 3.90 -0.10 -10.05
C ILE A 219 4.63 -0.17 -11.41
N GLN A 220 4.88 1.01 -12.00
CA GLN A 220 5.55 1.20 -13.29
C GLN A 220 7.01 1.66 -13.13
N TYR A 221 7.45 1.88 -11.90
CA TYR A 221 8.78 2.39 -11.56
C TYR A 221 9.70 1.25 -11.14
N ASN A 222 10.98 1.39 -11.48
CA ASN A 222 12.01 0.40 -11.14
C ASN A 222 12.57 0.61 -9.72
N SER A 223 12.05 1.59 -8.98
CA SER A 223 12.41 1.82 -7.58
C SER A 223 11.36 2.60 -6.81
N PHE A 224 11.37 2.44 -5.49
CA PHE A 224 10.53 3.22 -4.57
C PHE A 224 10.88 4.70 -4.62
N ALA A 225 12.18 5.04 -4.76
CA ALA A 225 12.63 6.41 -4.91
C ALA A 225 12.14 7.06 -6.21
N GLN A 226 12.11 6.32 -7.33
CA GLN A 226 11.55 6.83 -8.59
C GLN A 226 10.06 7.13 -8.45
N ALA A 227 9.30 6.23 -7.83
CA ALA A 227 7.86 6.42 -7.59
C ALA A 227 7.59 7.66 -6.72
N TYR A 228 8.32 7.81 -5.61
CA TYR A 228 8.20 8.97 -4.73
C TYR A 228 8.52 10.27 -5.45
N ASN A 229 9.64 10.32 -6.17
CA ASN A 229 10.06 11.52 -6.91
C ASN A 229 9.04 11.91 -8.00
N ALA A 230 8.41 10.92 -8.65
CA ALA A 230 7.38 11.19 -9.65
C ALA A 230 6.13 11.82 -9.01
N GLU A 231 5.69 11.33 -7.85
CA GLU A 231 4.54 11.90 -7.13
C GLU A 231 4.84 13.32 -6.61
N VAL A 232 5.99 13.53 -5.99
CA VAL A 232 6.40 14.87 -5.52
C VAL A 232 6.40 15.87 -6.67
N LYS A 233 6.95 15.49 -7.83
CA LYS A 233 6.92 16.32 -9.03
C LYS A 233 5.49 16.59 -9.50
N ALA A 234 4.63 15.57 -9.54
CA ALA A 234 3.22 15.74 -9.90
C ALA A 234 2.49 16.71 -8.95
N GLY A 235 2.73 16.61 -7.65
CA GLY A 235 2.20 17.52 -6.63
C GLY A 235 2.67 18.96 -6.82
N GLN A 236 3.96 19.17 -7.09
CA GLN A 236 4.52 20.50 -7.39
C GLN A 236 3.92 21.11 -8.67
N ILE A 237 3.75 20.30 -9.72
CA ILE A 237 3.12 20.74 -10.98
C ILE A 237 1.66 21.14 -10.72
N ALA A 238 0.91 20.32 -9.98
CA ALA A 238 -0.46 20.62 -9.62
C ALA A 238 -0.56 21.94 -8.81
N GLU A 239 0.29 22.13 -7.81
CA GLU A 239 0.32 23.36 -7.02
C GLU A 239 0.65 24.59 -7.88
N LYS A 240 1.64 24.48 -8.77
CA LYS A 240 2.00 25.54 -9.72
C LYS A 240 0.83 25.88 -10.64
N ASN A 241 0.14 24.88 -11.19
CA ASN A 241 -1.01 25.08 -12.07
C ASN A 241 -2.14 25.81 -11.35
N ILE A 242 -2.43 25.45 -10.10
CA ILE A 242 -3.46 26.12 -9.31
C ILE A 242 -3.06 27.59 -9.03
N LYS A 243 -1.80 27.85 -8.64
CA LYS A 243 -1.30 29.23 -8.43
C LYS A 243 -1.40 30.07 -9.71
N ASN A 244 -1.07 29.48 -10.86
CA ASN A 244 -1.19 30.15 -12.16
C ASN A 244 -2.64 30.44 -12.54
N ALA A 245 -3.57 29.53 -12.26
CA ALA A 245 -4.99 29.74 -12.52
C ALA A 245 -5.56 30.93 -11.72
N ALA A 246 -5.21 31.06 -10.44
CA ALA A 246 -5.59 32.21 -9.61
C ALA A 246 -5.01 33.53 -10.15
N ARG A 247 -3.70 33.54 -10.50
CA ARG A 247 -3.04 34.70 -11.12
C ARG A 247 -3.70 35.13 -12.43
N ASN A 248 -4.04 34.18 -13.29
CA ASN A 248 -4.69 34.47 -14.58
C ASN A 248 -6.09 35.07 -14.39
N LYS A 249 -6.88 34.56 -13.43
CA LYS A 249 -8.20 35.14 -13.09
C LYS A 249 -8.07 36.55 -12.52
N HIS A 250 -7.09 36.79 -11.65
CA HIS A 250 -6.81 38.12 -11.10
C HIS A 250 -6.41 39.10 -12.20
N ALA A 251 -5.47 38.74 -13.09
CA ALA A 251 -5.06 39.58 -14.21
C ALA A 251 -6.21 39.92 -15.19
N GLN A 252 -7.12 38.97 -15.44
CA GLN A 252 -8.32 39.22 -16.25
C GLN A 252 -9.27 40.21 -15.56
N MET A 253 -9.49 40.06 -14.26
CA MET A 253 -10.30 41.00 -13.46
C MET A 253 -9.66 42.39 -13.44
N GLU A 254 -8.36 42.49 -13.16
CA GLU A 254 -7.59 43.73 -13.18
C GLU A 254 -7.78 44.45 -14.51
N LYS A 255 -7.54 43.77 -15.63
CA LYS A 255 -7.71 44.36 -16.96
C LYS A 255 -9.11 44.96 -17.15
N VAL A 256 -10.16 44.23 -16.78
CA VAL A 256 -11.56 44.68 -16.92
C VAL A 256 -11.89 45.85 -15.99
N LEU A 257 -11.50 45.78 -14.71
CA LEU A 257 -11.84 46.80 -13.72
C LEU A 257 -11.02 48.07 -13.91
N VAL A 258 -9.74 47.97 -14.26
CA VAL A 258 -8.90 49.12 -14.61
C VAL A 258 -9.43 49.82 -15.84
N GLN A 259 -9.87 49.08 -16.87
CA GLN A 259 -10.47 49.67 -18.07
C GLN A 259 -11.79 50.41 -17.76
N LYS A 260 -12.63 49.87 -16.88
CA LYS A 260 -13.93 50.47 -16.52
C LYS A 260 -13.84 51.64 -15.54
N TYR A 261 -12.95 51.54 -14.55
CA TYR A 261 -12.98 52.40 -13.35
C TYR A 261 -11.66 53.13 -13.07
N GLY A 262 -10.59 52.80 -13.81
CA GLY A 262 -9.27 53.40 -13.69
C GLY A 262 -8.35 52.69 -12.67
N ARG A 263 -7.03 52.79 -12.92
CA ARG A 263 -5.97 52.17 -12.10
C ARG A 263 -6.06 52.58 -10.63
N LYS A 264 -6.22 53.87 -10.34
CA LYS A 264 -6.37 54.40 -8.96
C LYS A 264 -7.50 53.73 -8.18
N ALA A 265 -8.63 53.48 -8.82
CA ALA A 265 -9.77 52.86 -8.15
C ALA A 265 -9.51 51.38 -7.88
N PHE A 266 -8.89 50.67 -8.83
CA PHE A 266 -8.49 49.27 -8.66
C PHE A 266 -7.47 49.09 -7.53
N ASP A 267 -6.38 49.86 -7.54
CA ASP A 267 -5.32 49.77 -6.54
C ASP A 267 -5.86 50.05 -5.12
N ALA A 268 -6.78 51.02 -5.00
CA ALA A 268 -7.45 51.31 -3.74
C ALA A 268 -8.33 50.15 -3.24
N MET A 269 -8.91 49.34 -4.14
CA MET A 269 -9.67 48.14 -3.75
C MET A 269 -8.74 46.97 -3.41
N GLU A 270 -7.61 46.80 -4.10
CA GLU A 270 -6.57 45.83 -3.74
C GLU A 270 -6.02 46.08 -2.33
N ASP A 271 -5.86 47.36 -1.96
CA ASP A 271 -5.40 47.76 -0.63
C ASP A 271 -6.52 47.79 0.44
N PHE A 272 -7.75 47.42 0.08
CA PHE A 272 -8.96 47.53 0.91
C PHE A 272 -9.21 48.94 1.48
N ARG A 273 -8.78 49.96 0.72
CA ARG A 273 -8.84 51.38 1.08
C ARG A 273 -9.63 52.18 0.05
N PRO A 274 -10.96 52.00 -0.03
CA PRO A 274 -11.78 52.85 -0.87
C PRO A 274 -11.65 54.32 -0.43
N TYR A 275 -11.97 55.24 -1.33
CA TYR A 275 -11.87 56.68 -1.10
C TYR A 275 -13.13 57.43 -1.55
N ILE A 276 -13.35 58.62 -0.99
CA ILE A 276 -14.48 59.48 -1.36
C ILE A 276 -14.35 59.93 -2.82
N GLY A 277 -15.42 59.75 -3.60
CA GLY A 277 -15.45 60.02 -5.03
C GLY A 277 -15.09 58.81 -5.91
N MET A 278 -14.70 57.67 -5.33
CA MET A 278 -14.50 56.41 -6.06
C MET A 278 -15.80 55.96 -6.76
N PRO A 279 -15.77 55.39 -7.98
CA PRO A 279 -16.97 54.86 -8.63
C PRO A 279 -17.63 53.73 -7.84
N GLU A 280 -18.96 53.75 -7.67
CA GLU A 280 -19.73 52.68 -7.02
C GLU A 280 -19.56 51.32 -7.72
N GLY A 281 -19.40 51.34 -9.05
CA GLY A 281 -19.29 50.13 -9.86
C GLY A 281 -18.15 49.20 -9.43
N ILE A 282 -16.98 49.75 -9.08
CA ILE A 282 -15.85 48.92 -8.63
C ILE A 282 -16.08 48.34 -7.23
N VAL A 283 -16.77 49.05 -6.34
CA VAL A 283 -17.13 48.53 -5.00
C VAL A 283 -18.01 47.29 -5.11
N ARG A 284 -18.93 47.30 -6.09
CA ARG A 284 -19.85 46.18 -6.38
C ARG A 284 -19.18 45.03 -7.12
N GLU A 285 -18.29 45.33 -8.07
CA GLU A 285 -17.74 44.35 -9.00
C GLU A 285 -16.39 43.75 -8.56
N TYR A 286 -15.66 44.41 -7.66
CA TYR A 286 -14.37 43.92 -7.19
C TYR A 286 -14.54 42.60 -6.43
N LYS A 287 -13.76 41.61 -6.86
CA LYS A 287 -13.73 40.29 -6.23
C LYS A 287 -12.34 40.03 -5.68
N LEU A 288 -12.26 39.47 -4.49
CA LEU A 288 -11.01 38.90 -4.01
C LEU A 288 -10.79 37.57 -4.73
N VAL A 289 -9.68 37.44 -5.45
CA VAL A 289 -9.33 36.23 -6.21
C VAL A 289 -8.34 35.39 -5.41
N MET A 290 -8.76 34.20 -4.99
CA MET A 290 -7.91 33.26 -4.25
C MET A 290 -7.83 31.91 -4.96
N LYS A 291 -7.02 31.00 -4.39
CA LYS A 291 -6.72 29.66 -4.94
C LYS A 291 -7.98 28.91 -5.39
N ASP A 292 -8.99 28.87 -4.51
CA ASP A 292 -10.17 28.01 -4.69
C ASP A 292 -11.51 28.78 -4.64
N VAL A 293 -11.50 30.05 -4.24
CA VAL A 293 -12.71 30.85 -4.04
C VAL A 293 -12.50 32.26 -4.54
N ASN A 294 -13.49 32.76 -5.29
CA ASN A 294 -13.57 34.16 -5.68
C ASN A 294 -14.90 34.73 -5.15
N PHE A 295 -14.83 35.80 -4.37
CA PHE A 295 -16.04 36.41 -3.80
C PHE A 295 -15.99 37.93 -3.91
N ILE A 296 -17.17 38.53 -3.92
CA ILE A 296 -17.33 39.99 -3.90
C ILE A 296 -16.89 40.51 -2.53
N ALA A 297 -16.07 41.56 -2.51
CA ALA A 297 -15.59 42.14 -1.25
C ALA A 297 -16.72 42.83 -0.47
N TYR A 298 -17.54 43.62 -1.17
CA TYR A 298 -18.61 44.43 -0.59
C TYR A 298 -19.97 44.14 -1.26
N GLY A 299 -20.93 43.67 -0.47
CA GLY A 299 -22.29 43.38 -0.92
C GLY A 299 -23.23 44.56 -0.68
N PHE A 300 -24.11 44.85 -1.64
CA PHE A 300 -25.20 45.80 -1.43
C PHE A 300 -26.19 45.26 -0.39
N VAL A 301 -26.60 46.10 0.56
CA VAL A 301 -27.50 45.69 1.65
C VAL A 301 -28.81 46.46 1.62
N ARG A 302 -28.75 47.80 1.52
CA ARG A 302 -29.95 48.65 1.61
C ARG A 302 -29.70 50.05 1.06
N VAL A 303 -30.78 50.82 0.97
CA VAL A 303 -30.74 52.28 0.79
C VAL A 303 -31.12 52.96 2.12
N GLU A 304 -30.34 53.94 2.56
CA GLU A 304 -30.54 54.69 3.80
C GLU A 304 -30.38 56.18 3.52
N SER A 305 -31.45 56.97 3.70
CA SER A 305 -31.46 58.42 3.43
C SER A 305 -30.92 58.81 2.04
N GLY A 306 -31.24 58.00 1.02
CA GLY A 306 -30.79 58.21 -0.36
C GLY A 306 -29.35 57.76 -0.67
N TYR A 307 -28.67 57.11 0.29
CA TYR A 307 -27.36 56.47 0.08
C TYR A 307 -27.54 54.97 -0.07
N LYS A 308 -26.89 54.34 -1.05
CA LYS A 308 -26.75 52.88 -1.09
C LYS A 308 -25.64 52.46 -0.13
N VAL A 309 -25.92 51.44 0.68
CA VAL A 309 -25.01 50.94 1.71
C VAL A 309 -24.46 49.59 1.29
N TYR A 310 -23.14 49.50 1.24
CA TYR A 310 -22.39 48.27 0.98
C TYR A 310 -21.65 47.84 2.24
N LEU A 311 -21.81 46.58 2.63
CA LEU A 311 -21.14 45.99 3.80
C LEU A 311 -20.12 44.93 3.35
N PRO A 312 -19.03 44.72 4.11
CA PRO A 312 -18.08 43.66 3.81
C PRO A 312 -18.80 42.31 3.85
N THR A 313 -18.57 41.46 2.85
CA THR A 313 -19.13 40.10 2.87
C THR A 313 -18.46 39.29 3.98
N ARG A 314 -19.15 38.26 4.49
CA ARG A 314 -18.60 37.41 5.58
C ARG A 314 -17.24 36.82 5.22
N LEU A 315 -17.10 36.33 3.98
CA LEU A 315 -15.85 35.77 3.48
C LEU A 315 -14.75 36.84 3.42
N PHE A 316 -15.07 38.04 2.92
CA PHE A 316 -14.11 39.14 2.87
C PHE A 316 -13.63 39.57 4.25
N ALA A 317 -14.54 39.80 5.19
CA ALA A 317 -14.20 40.20 6.56
C ALA A 317 -13.29 39.16 7.23
N MET A 318 -13.61 37.87 7.08
CA MET A 318 -12.82 36.79 7.64
C MET A 318 -11.40 36.74 7.03
N THR A 319 -11.29 36.81 5.69
CA THR A 319 -9.99 36.83 5.00
C THR A 319 -9.15 38.05 5.37
N ALA A 320 -9.74 39.24 5.41
CA ALA A 320 -9.04 40.47 5.77
C ALA A 320 -8.55 40.45 7.22
N SER A 321 -9.30 39.83 8.15
CA SER A 321 -8.87 39.63 9.53
C SER A 321 -7.65 38.71 9.66
N TYR A 322 -7.54 37.64 8.85
CA TYR A 322 -6.37 36.74 8.89
C TYR A 322 -5.04 37.44 8.56
N ILE A 323 -5.08 38.47 7.72
CA ILE A 323 -3.90 39.26 7.34
C ILE A 323 -3.81 40.59 8.10
N ASN A 324 -4.63 40.77 9.14
CA ASN A 324 -4.71 41.99 9.94
C ASN A 324 -4.87 43.28 9.10
N ALA A 325 -5.58 43.17 7.98
CA ALA A 325 -5.81 44.30 7.10
C ALA A 325 -6.90 45.22 7.67
N ARG A 326 -6.69 46.53 7.56
CA ARG A 326 -7.70 47.53 7.89
C ARG A 326 -8.65 47.70 6.70
N PHE A 327 -9.95 47.46 6.91
CA PHE A 327 -10.98 47.60 5.89
C PHE A 327 -12.24 48.31 6.44
N PRO A 328 -13.03 49.00 5.60
CA PRO A 328 -14.27 49.63 6.03
C PRO A 328 -15.36 48.66 6.49
N ARG A 329 -16.03 48.99 7.59
CA ARG A 329 -17.28 48.35 8.05
C ARG A 329 -18.49 48.69 7.18
N ALA A 330 -18.49 49.85 6.53
CA ALA A 330 -19.53 50.21 5.56
C ALA A 330 -19.02 51.23 4.54
N ILE A 331 -19.48 51.10 3.29
CA ILE A 331 -19.24 52.05 2.20
C ILE A 331 -20.60 52.60 1.76
N TYR A 332 -20.74 53.92 1.76
CA TYR A 332 -21.96 54.61 1.37
C TYR A 332 -21.75 55.27 0.01
N THR A 333 -22.65 55.01 -0.94
CA THR A 333 -22.59 55.60 -2.29
C THR A 333 -23.82 56.45 -2.57
N LYS A 334 -23.62 57.52 -3.35
CA LYS A 334 -24.69 58.42 -3.84
C LYS A 334 -24.30 58.90 -5.23
N ASN A 335 -25.28 58.97 -6.15
CA ASN A 335 -25.07 59.37 -7.54
C ASN A 335 -23.92 58.59 -8.23
N GLY A 336 -23.81 57.29 -7.96
CA GLY A 336 -22.81 56.39 -8.56
C GLY A 336 -21.38 56.56 -8.04
N LYS A 337 -21.17 57.31 -6.95
CA LYS A 337 -19.84 57.50 -6.33
C LYS A 337 -19.89 57.24 -4.82
N VAL A 338 -18.76 56.80 -4.26
CA VAL A 338 -18.56 56.71 -2.81
C VAL A 338 -18.65 58.11 -2.21
N ALA A 339 -19.57 58.28 -1.26
CA ALA A 339 -19.87 59.56 -0.62
C ALA A 339 -19.48 59.60 0.86
N ALA A 340 -19.44 58.45 1.54
CA ALA A 340 -18.94 58.32 2.90
C ALA A 340 -18.39 56.90 3.14
N ILE A 341 -17.45 56.77 4.08
CA ILE A 341 -16.82 55.49 4.45
C ILE A 341 -16.78 55.40 5.97
N LYS A 342 -17.24 54.28 6.51
CA LYS A 342 -17.15 53.95 7.94
C LYS A 342 -16.11 52.87 8.13
N TRP A 343 -15.02 53.20 8.82
CA TRP A 343 -13.91 52.29 9.14
C TRP A 343 -14.23 51.37 10.32
#